data_AF-A0A929HB13-F1
#
_entry.id   AF-A0A929HB13-F1
#
_cell.length_a   1.000
_cell.length_b   1.000
_cell.length_c   1.000
_cell.angle_alpha   90.00
_cell.angle_beta   90.00
_cell.angle_gamma   90.00
#
_symmetry.space_group_name_H-M   'P 1'
#
loop_
_entity.id
_entity.type
_entity.pdbx_description
1 polymer ?
#
loop_
_entity_poly.entity_id
_entity_poly.type
_entity_poly.pdbx_seq_one_letter_code
_entity_poly.pdbx_strand_id
1 'polypeptide(L)'
;MNKKFRWLSAAIIAGLIGVLVSCEYNENSLGTDILPPGDNVVVYHDTIFEVDAYTMTGKPIRTSEVTYSATRLMLLGSLHDTIIGRSTAEVVTQYNTTSSYQVANNLEIDSLFLALYIYDFLGEMEQDINLSVYEFTERIYLDTAHIYYSDYDITGKYNPVPLVQKTITPVNGTTYELLIEDQEFIDKFMAVQADTNIFYNDSIFKDYFNGFYITAEPVSSDGTMARIQLASSLTRLTMKYANDSTDVDSTAERDFSYAHFTIDQYSSQKINMFEHDYTGTAVEEIIDDEESSSPYLYTQGMSGVNTRFSFANLQEWIDQNPLIINSATMVFDVVPEEESGILYDDLPFRLMIGTVLEDNDYEPVYDYYVLLSSDPNQTASRFGGYKKAESKGLFSDTTYTYRFNMGLHFQYMLDGEKNDNDFVLQLDDGMINPLSSKLWSNLSANQRRIRLEIVYLKL
;
A
#
# COMPACT_ATOMS: atom_id res chain seq x y z
N MET A 1 -11.07 74.67 8.88
CA MET A 1 -11.86 73.41 8.94
C MET A 1 -12.62 73.36 10.27
N ASN A 2 -13.95 73.46 10.20
CA ASN A 2 -14.82 73.70 11.36
C ASN A 2 -14.79 72.54 12.37
N LYS A 3 -14.65 72.87 13.66
CA LYS A 3 -14.65 71.89 14.77
C LYS A 3 -15.86 70.95 14.74
N LYS A 4 -17.03 71.40 14.26
CA LYS A 4 -18.24 70.58 14.08
C LYS A 4 -18.07 69.41 13.09
N PHE A 5 -17.20 69.54 12.08
CA PHE A 5 -16.96 68.48 11.10
C PHE A 5 -16.12 67.34 11.68
N ARG A 6 -15.17 67.65 12.57
CA ARG A 6 -14.31 66.64 13.24
C ARG A 6 -15.08 65.75 14.21
N TRP A 7 -16.09 66.28 14.91
CA TRP A 7 -16.94 65.49 15.80
C TRP A 7 -17.91 64.59 15.04
N LEU A 8 -18.43 65.04 13.88
CA LEU A 8 -19.26 64.21 13.03
C LEU A 8 -18.47 63.03 12.43
N SER A 9 -17.24 63.29 11.96
CA SER A 9 -16.36 62.24 11.42
C SER A 9 -15.95 61.22 12.49
N ALA A 10 -15.67 61.68 13.72
CA ALA A 10 -15.32 60.78 14.83
C ALA A 10 -16.51 59.90 15.28
N ALA A 11 -17.73 60.44 15.27
CA ALA A 11 -18.94 59.68 15.59
C ALA A 11 -19.29 58.64 14.52
N ILE A 12 -19.05 58.94 13.23
CA ILE A 12 -19.27 58.00 12.13
C ILE A 12 -18.22 56.88 12.17
N ILE A 13 -16.95 57.18 12.47
CA ILE A 13 -15.88 56.17 12.59
C ILE A 13 -16.10 55.27 13.83
N ALA A 14 -16.51 55.84 14.96
CA ALA A 14 -16.88 55.06 16.15
C ALA A 14 -18.15 54.20 15.93
N GLY A 15 -19.10 54.69 15.14
CA GLY A 15 -20.29 53.92 14.74
C GLY A 15 -19.97 52.78 13.77
N LEU A 16 -19.00 52.94 12.86
CA LEU A 16 -18.57 51.88 11.94
C LEU A 16 -17.72 50.79 12.63
N ILE A 17 -16.96 51.13 13.68
CA ILE A 17 -16.17 50.16 14.45
C ILE A 17 -17.09 49.27 15.33
N GLY A 18 -18.28 49.75 15.71
CA GLY A 18 -19.26 48.99 16.50
C GLY A 18 -20.02 47.91 15.73
N VAL A 19 -19.90 47.82 14.39
CA VAL A 19 -20.60 46.82 13.55
C VAL A 19 -19.70 45.61 13.22
N LEU A 20 -18.44 45.61 13.67
CA LEU A 20 -17.49 44.52 13.41
C LEU A 20 -17.36 43.52 14.56
N VAL A 21 -18.22 43.60 15.58
CA VAL A 21 -18.28 42.61 16.66
C VAL A 21 -19.58 41.84 16.56
N SER A 22 -19.45 40.53 16.35
CA SER A 22 -20.49 39.49 16.48
C SER A 22 -21.48 39.33 15.32
N CYS A 23 -21.03 38.67 14.25
CA CYS A 23 -21.84 37.60 13.65
C CYS A 23 -21.28 36.27 14.15
N GLU A 24 -21.71 35.82 15.33
CA GLU A 24 -21.77 34.37 15.56
C GLU A 24 -22.86 33.84 14.62
N TYR A 25 -22.45 33.14 13.57
CA TYR A 25 -23.38 32.42 12.72
C TYR A 25 -23.94 31.26 13.53
N ASN A 26 -25.13 31.45 14.08
CA ASN A 26 -25.80 30.44 14.88
C ASN A 26 -26.42 29.42 13.91
N GLU A 27 -25.69 28.34 13.64
CA GLU A 27 -26.08 27.26 12.71
C GLU A 27 -27.40 26.58 13.13
N ASN A 28 -27.80 26.75 14.40
CA ASN A 28 -29.05 26.28 14.96
C ASN A 28 -30.30 27.10 14.56
N SER A 29 -30.20 28.08 13.68
CA SER A 29 -31.34 28.92 13.25
C SER A 29 -32.12 28.36 12.05
N LEU A 30 -31.62 27.31 11.39
CA LEU A 30 -32.31 26.70 10.25
C LEU A 30 -33.40 25.73 10.74
N GLY A 31 -34.67 26.14 10.64
CA GLY A 31 -35.83 25.26 10.89
C GLY A 31 -36.47 25.36 12.28
N THR A 32 -35.95 26.20 13.18
CA THR A 32 -36.55 26.45 14.50
C THR A 32 -37.91 27.15 14.44
N ASP A 33 -38.24 27.78 13.31
CA ASP A 33 -39.54 28.44 13.09
C ASP A 33 -40.67 27.46 12.72
N ILE A 34 -40.34 26.18 12.50
CA ILE A 34 -41.29 25.13 12.10
C ILE A 34 -41.67 24.22 13.28
N LEU A 35 -40.81 24.15 14.30
CA LEU A 35 -40.99 23.27 15.46
C LEU A 35 -41.80 23.97 16.57
N PRO A 36 -42.73 23.26 17.24
CA PRO A 36 -43.39 23.78 18.43
C PRO A 36 -42.38 24.23 19.50
N PRO A 37 -42.69 25.27 20.31
CA PRO A 37 -41.82 25.68 21.41
C PRO A 37 -41.57 24.50 22.37
N GLY A 38 -40.33 23.99 22.41
CA GLY A 38 -39.94 22.82 23.20
C GLY A 38 -39.48 21.60 22.37
N ASP A 39 -39.73 21.57 21.06
CA ASP A 39 -39.31 20.48 20.15
C ASP A 39 -38.01 20.80 19.40
N ASN A 40 -37.25 21.82 19.82
CA ASN A 40 -36.00 22.19 19.16
C ASN A 40 -34.95 21.09 19.38
N VAL A 41 -34.55 20.43 18.29
CA VAL A 41 -33.40 19.52 18.25
C VAL A 41 -32.13 20.38 18.30
N VAL A 42 -31.41 20.35 19.43
CA VAL A 42 -30.15 21.08 19.58
C VAL A 42 -29.01 20.21 19.06
N VAL A 43 -28.37 20.66 18.00
CA VAL A 43 -27.17 20.04 17.45
C VAL A 43 -25.95 20.62 18.15
N TYR A 44 -25.09 19.73 18.65
CA TYR A 44 -23.82 20.08 19.26
C TYR A 44 -22.68 19.72 18.30
N HIS A 45 -21.64 20.55 18.31
CA HIS A 45 -20.39 20.31 17.61
C HIS A 45 -19.25 20.39 18.61
N ASP A 46 -18.36 19.40 18.58
CA ASP A 46 -17.18 19.31 19.44
C ASP A 46 -15.95 18.87 18.63
N THR A 47 -14.76 19.14 19.16
CA THR A 47 -13.49 18.72 18.54
C THR A 47 -12.57 18.18 19.61
N ILE A 48 -12.36 16.87 19.58
CA ILE A 48 -11.53 16.16 20.55
C ILE A 48 -10.09 16.14 20.03
N PHE A 49 -9.17 16.62 20.86
CA PHE A 49 -7.74 16.64 20.59
C PHE A 49 -6.96 15.71 21.53
N GLU A 50 -7.63 14.96 22.39
CA GLU A 50 -7.01 14.03 23.34
C GLU A 50 -6.80 12.66 22.67
N VAL A 51 -5.92 12.65 21.67
CA VAL A 51 -5.54 11.45 20.90
C VAL A 51 -4.10 11.07 21.23
N ASP A 52 -3.91 9.89 21.80
CA ASP A 52 -2.57 9.32 21.96
C ASP A 52 -2.21 8.61 20.66
N ALA A 53 -1.05 8.89 20.09
CA ALA A 53 -0.64 8.31 18.82
C ALA A 53 0.87 8.19 18.72
N TYR A 54 1.34 7.08 18.16
CA TYR A 54 2.75 6.81 17.94
C TYR A 54 2.96 6.04 16.63
N THR A 55 4.20 6.09 16.12
CA THR A 55 4.59 5.32 14.93
C THR A 55 5.02 3.94 15.37
N MET A 56 4.49 2.90 14.74
CA MET A 56 4.81 1.51 15.05
C MET A 56 5.26 0.76 13.80
N THR A 57 6.01 -0.32 13.99
CA THR A 57 6.33 -1.28 12.94
C THR A 57 5.04 -1.91 12.41
N GLY A 58 4.90 -1.89 11.08
CA GLY A 58 3.83 -2.54 10.36
C GLY A 58 3.92 -4.05 10.47
N LYS A 59 2.77 -4.69 10.54
CA LYS A 59 2.70 -6.16 10.54
C LYS A 59 2.92 -6.71 9.14
N PRO A 60 3.61 -7.85 9.00
CA PRO A 60 3.71 -8.56 7.74
C PRO A 60 2.34 -8.72 7.10
N ILE A 61 2.24 -8.33 5.83
CA ILE A 61 0.99 -8.38 5.08
C ILE A 61 0.97 -9.63 4.20
N ARG A 62 -0.20 -10.24 4.01
CA ARG A 62 -0.33 -11.39 3.11
C ARG A 62 0.02 -10.96 1.69
N THR A 63 1.13 -11.44 1.16
CA THR A 63 1.54 -11.21 -0.21
C THR A 63 1.28 -12.40 -1.12
N SER A 64 0.92 -13.57 -0.59
CA SER A 64 0.44 -14.68 -1.42
C SER A 64 -0.85 -14.34 -2.16
N GLU A 65 -1.04 -14.97 -3.31
CA GLU A 65 -2.33 -14.96 -3.99
C GLU A 65 -3.24 -16.04 -3.41
N VAL A 66 -4.44 -15.60 -3.01
CA VAL A 66 -5.59 -16.45 -2.65
C VAL A 66 -6.81 -16.16 -3.54
N THR A 67 -6.70 -15.15 -4.41
CA THR A 67 -7.73 -14.70 -5.34
C THR A 67 -7.11 -14.52 -6.72
N TYR A 68 -7.80 -14.99 -7.76
CA TYR A 68 -7.33 -14.95 -9.14
C TYR A 68 -7.25 -13.52 -9.68
N SER A 69 -6.06 -12.90 -9.67
CA SER A 69 -5.85 -11.55 -10.20
C SER A 69 -4.76 -11.53 -11.28
N ALA A 70 -5.17 -11.33 -12.53
CA ALA A 70 -4.22 -11.23 -13.65
C ALA A 70 -3.47 -9.89 -13.70
N THR A 71 -3.97 -8.88 -12.99
CA THR A 71 -3.45 -7.50 -13.02
C THR A 71 -2.67 -7.13 -11.76
N ARG A 72 -2.42 -8.11 -10.88
CA ARG A 72 -1.62 -7.86 -9.68
C ARG A 72 -0.19 -7.54 -10.07
N LEU A 73 0.29 -6.39 -9.59
CA LEU A 73 1.67 -5.96 -9.73
C LEU A 73 2.48 -6.47 -8.54
N MET A 74 3.73 -6.83 -8.79
CA MET A 74 4.73 -7.15 -7.77
C MET A 74 5.82 -6.08 -7.83
N LEU A 75 6.33 -5.69 -6.68
CA LEU A 75 7.43 -4.76 -6.54
C LEU A 75 8.76 -5.53 -6.61
N LEU A 76 9.73 -5.00 -7.35
CA LEU A 76 11.07 -5.58 -7.49
C LEU A 76 12.11 -4.46 -7.55
N GLY A 77 13.08 -4.47 -6.63
CA GLY A 77 14.12 -3.45 -6.53
C GLY A 77 14.11 -2.76 -5.18
N SER A 78 14.74 -1.60 -5.09
CA SER A 78 14.81 -0.84 -3.84
C SER A 78 14.65 0.65 -4.08
N LEU A 79 14.10 1.35 -3.09
CA LEU A 79 14.08 2.81 -3.00
C LEU A 79 14.85 3.23 -1.75
N HIS A 80 15.52 4.37 -1.84
CA HIS A 80 16.20 4.99 -0.72
C HIS A 80 15.83 6.46 -0.64
N ASP A 81 15.34 6.88 0.52
CA ASP A 81 15.13 8.28 0.84
C ASP A 81 15.57 8.62 2.27
N THR A 82 15.73 9.91 2.53
CA THR A 82 16.23 10.42 3.82
C THR A 82 15.20 10.41 4.95
N ILE A 83 13.94 10.08 4.65
CA ILE A 83 12.79 10.20 5.56
C ILE A 83 12.47 8.84 6.19
N ILE A 84 12.30 7.81 5.35
CA ILE A 84 11.94 6.43 5.72
C ILE A 84 13.07 5.43 5.40
N GLY A 85 14.22 5.90 4.91
CA GLY A 85 15.41 5.06 4.76
C GLY A 85 15.33 4.20 3.50
N ARG A 86 15.80 2.96 3.57
CA ARG A 86 15.81 2.03 2.43
C ARG A 86 14.64 1.07 2.51
N SER A 87 13.95 0.88 1.39
CA SER A 87 12.88 -0.11 1.22
C SER A 87 13.21 -1.03 0.05
N THR A 88 13.20 -2.34 0.27
CA THR A 88 13.59 -3.36 -0.71
C THR A 88 12.43 -4.31 -0.97
N ALA A 89 12.25 -4.70 -2.23
CA ALA A 89 11.23 -5.65 -2.66
C ALA A 89 11.83 -6.75 -3.54
N GLU A 90 11.48 -7.99 -3.22
CA GLU A 90 11.92 -9.19 -3.91
C GLU A 90 10.75 -10.12 -4.19
N VAL A 91 10.91 -11.02 -5.16
CA VAL A 91 9.79 -11.83 -5.66
C VAL A 91 10.14 -13.29 -5.78
N VAL A 92 9.23 -14.14 -5.30
CA VAL A 92 9.21 -15.59 -5.60
C VAL A 92 8.00 -15.88 -6.47
N THR A 93 8.18 -16.72 -7.50
CA THR A 93 7.09 -17.13 -8.38
C THR A 93 7.26 -18.56 -8.86
N GLN A 94 6.13 -19.25 -9.02
CA GLN A 94 6.06 -20.50 -9.77
C GLN A 94 5.83 -20.23 -11.25
N TYR A 95 5.98 -21.29 -12.05
CA TYR A 95 5.54 -21.34 -13.44
C TYR A 95 4.90 -22.70 -13.72
N ASN A 96 4.04 -22.73 -14.73
CA ASN A 96 3.25 -23.89 -15.13
C ASN A 96 3.95 -24.68 -16.22
N THR A 97 3.59 -25.96 -16.33
CA THR A 97 3.99 -26.75 -17.49
C THR A 97 3.26 -26.27 -18.75
N THR A 98 3.65 -26.81 -19.90
CA THR A 98 3.05 -26.48 -21.18
C THR A 98 2.87 -27.71 -22.04
N SER A 99 1.68 -27.84 -22.65
CA SER A 99 1.38 -28.89 -23.62
C SER A 99 2.05 -28.66 -24.98
N SER A 100 2.63 -27.47 -25.19
CA SER A 100 3.42 -27.12 -26.37
C SER A 100 4.81 -27.78 -26.37
N TYR A 101 5.29 -28.20 -25.19
CA TYR A 101 6.55 -28.93 -25.09
C TYR A 101 6.32 -30.40 -25.43
N GLN A 102 6.82 -30.81 -26.59
CA GLN A 102 6.70 -32.18 -27.07
C GLN A 102 8.08 -32.81 -27.08
N VAL A 103 8.34 -33.71 -26.14
CA VAL A 103 9.60 -34.47 -26.13
C VAL A 103 9.59 -35.46 -27.29
N ALA A 104 10.65 -35.45 -28.10
CA ALA A 104 10.88 -36.44 -29.15
C ALA A 104 12.33 -36.93 -29.13
N ASN A 105 12.67 -37.86 -30.02
CA ASN A 105 14.03 -38.36 -30.15
C ASN A 105 15.00 -37.24 -30.56
N ASN A 106 16.24 -37.31 -30.07
CA ASN A 106 17.29 -36.33 -30.34
C ASN A 106 16.89 -34.90 -29.91
N LEU A 107 16.15 -34.78 -28.80
CA LEU A 107 15.84 -33.49 -28.19
C LEU A 107 17.15 -32.77 -27.81
N GLU A 108 17.25 -31.52 -28.23
CA GLU A 108 18.31 -30.59 -27.82
C GLU A 108 17.67 -29.28 -27.40
N ILE A 109 17.98 -28.83 -26.18
CA ILE A 109 17.57 -27.51 -25.69
C ILE A 109 18.70 -26.54 -26.06
N ASP A 110 18.39 -25.55 -26.90
CA ASP A 110 19.35 -24.52 -27.33
C ASP A 110 19.51 -23.46 -26.27
N SER A 111 18.38 -22.99 -25.70
CA SER A 111 18.38 -21.90 -24.74
C SER A 111 17.05 -21.78 -24.00
N LEU A 112 17.12 -21.25 -22.78
CA LEU A 112 15.97 -20.84 -21.98
C LEU A 112 15.97 -19.31 -21.84
N PHE A 113 14.81 -18.68 -22.00
CA PHE A 113 14.63 -17.24 -21.79
C PHE A 113 13.52 -16.99 -20.79
N LEU A 114 13.81 -16.34 -19.68
CA LEU A 114 12.78 -15.76 -18.82
C LEU A 114 12.43 -14.37 -19.36
N ALA A 115 11.26 -14.23 -19.97
CA ALA A 115 10.70 -12.93 -20.32
C ALA A 115 10.03 -12.33 -19.07
N LEU A 116 10.35 -11.08 -18.73
CA LEU A 116 9.80 -10.35 -17.59
C LEU A 116 9.16 -9.06 -18.06
N TYR A 117 7.84 -8.93 -17.87
CA TYR A 117 7.10 -7.72 -18.24
C TYR A 117 7.08 -6.70 -17.10
N ILE A 118 7.68 -5.54 -17.38
CA ILE A 118 7.67 -4.35 -16.53
C ILE A 118 6.41 -3.57 -16.88
N TYR A 119 5.47 -3.47 -15.94
CA TYR A 119 4.31 -2.62 -16.09
C TYR A 119 4.76 -1.17 -16.08
N ASP A 120 5.44 -0.73 -15.02
CA ASP A 120 6.14 0.55 -14.91
C ASP A 120 7.15 0.50 -13.75
N PHE A 121 7.57 1.65 -13.22
CA PHE A 121 8.52 1.75 -12.12
C PHE A 121 8.17 2.91 -11.19
N LEU A 122 8.77 2.89 -10.01
CA LEU A 122 8.68 3.90 -8.96
C LEU A 122 10.09 4.39 -8.63
N GLY A 123 10.20 5.68 -8.29
CA GLY A 123 11.46 6.40 -8.09
C GLY A 123 11.48 7.72 -8.85
N GLU A 124 12.38 8.63 -8.48
CA GLU A 124 12.43 9.99 -9.08
C GLU A 124 12.84 9.98 -10.56
N MET A 125 13.63 8.99 -10.98
CA MET A 125 14.16 8.88 -12.33
C MET A 125 14.25 7.42 -12.78
N GLU A 126 14.34 7.20 -14.09
CA GLU A 126 14.74 5.90 -14.65
C GLU A 126 16.20 5.63 -14.26
N GLN A 127 16.42 4.63 -13.40
CA GLN A 127 17.75 4.21 -12.99
C GLN A 127 17.95 2.72 -13.25
N ASP A 128 19.20 2.33 -13.47
CA ASP A 128 19.54 0.94 -13.71
C ASP A 128 19.39 0.11 -12.44
N ILE A 129 18.91 -1.12 -12.62
CA ILE A 129 18.86 -2.17 -11.59
C ILE A 129 19.63 -3.40 -12.08
N ASN A 130 20.35 -4.06 -11.16
CA ASN A 130 21.03 -5.32 -11.40
C ASN A 130 20.10 -6.46 -11.01
N LEU A 131 19.40 -7.02 -12.00
CA LEU A 131 18.47 -8.11 -11.80
C LEU A 131 19.23 -9.44 -11.68
N SER A 132 18.91 -10.22 -10.65
CA SER A 132 19.39 -11.59 -10.48
C SER A 132 18.21 -12.56 -10.39
N VAL A 133 18.30 -13.68 -11.11
CA VAL A 133 17.31 -14.77 -11.07
C VAL A 133 17.99 -16.00 -10.52
N TYR A 134 17.37 -16.63 -9.52
CA TYR A 134 17.83 -17.85 -8.89
C TYR A 134 16.79 -18.94 -9.06
N GLU A 135 17.24 -20.19 -9.10
CA GLU A 135 16.35 -21.33 -8.98
C GLU A 135 15.79 -21.40 -7.57
N PHE A 136 14.46 -21.38 -7.44
CA PHE A 136 13.79 -21.61 -6.16
C PHE A 136 13.66 -23.13 -5.92
N THR A 137 13.88 -23.58 -4.69
CA THR A 137 14.01 -25.01 -4.35
C THR A 137 12.99 -25.50 -3.33
N GLU A 138 12.03 -24.65 -2.94
CA GLU A 138 10.94 -25.03 -2.02
C GLU A 138 9.59 -25.03 -2.73
N ARG A 139 8.77 -26.06 -2.49
CA ARG A 139 7.43 -26.11 -3.03
C ARG A 139 6.51 -25.14 -2.27
N ILE A 140 5.98 -24.15 -2.99
CA ILE A 140 4.87 -23.30 -2.51
C ILE A 140 3.54 -23.67 -3.15
N TYR A 141 2.43 -23.26 -2.54
CA TYR A 141 1.07 -23.66 -2.94
C TYR A 141 0.15 -22.44 -3.12
N LEU A 142 -0.76 -22.54 -4.09
CA LEU A 142 -1.86 -21.59 -4.29
C LEU A 142 -3.14 -22.24 -3.76
N ASP A 143 -3.40 -22.09 -2.47
CA ASP A 143 -4.61 -22.56 -1.81
C ASP A 143 -4.90 -21.71 -0.55
N THR A 144 -6.00 -22.02 0.16
CA THR A 144 -6.39 -21.30 1.37
C THR A 144 -5.75 -21.85 2.65
N ALA A 145 -5.02 -22.96 2.58
CA ALA A 145 -4.33 -23.58 3.71
C ALA A 145 -2.88 -23.08 3.85
N HIS A 146 -2.29 -22.59 2.76
CA HIS A 146 -0.93 -22.05 2.70
C HIS A 146 -0.95 -20.56 2.41
N ILE A 147 -0.64 -19.76 3.43
CA ILE A 147 -0.62 -18.30 3.34
C ILE A 147 0.83 -17.85 3.53
N TYR A 148 1.29 -16.96 2.63
CA TYR A 148 2.65 -16.40 2.67
C TYR A 148 2.56 -14.89 2.84
N TYR A 149 3.45 -14.35 3.66
CA TYR A 149 3.47 -12.96 4.07
C TYR A 149 4.73 -12.25 3.53
N SER A 150 4.77 -10.92 3.64
CA SER A 150 5.87 -10.08 3.15
C SER A 150 7.22 -10.35 3.84
N ASP A 151 7.22 -11.01 5.00
CA ASP A 151 8.40 -11.44 5.76
C ASP A 151 8.77 -12.90 5.50
N TYR A 152 8.33 -13.50 4.39
CA TYR A 152 8.63 -14.88 4.05
C TYR A 152 10.14 -15.15 4.05
N ASP A 153 10.60 -15.98 4.99
CA ASP A 153 12.01 -16.34 5.10
C ASP A 153 12.48 -17.15 3.90
N ILE A 154 13.37 -16.56 3.11
CA ILE A 154 13.96 -17.14 1.89
C ILE A 154 15.21 -17.99 2.17
N THR A 155 15.71 -17.98 3.42
CA THR A 155 16.97 -18.60 3.81
C THR A 155 17.00 -20.09 3.50
N GLY A 156 17.94 -20.50 2.64
CA GLY A 156 18.13 -21.92 2.27
C GLY A 156 17.05 -22.49 1.34
N LYS A 157 16.21 -21.65 0.74
CA LYS A 157 15.10 -22.07 -0.14
C LYS A 157 15.34 -21.81 -1.63
N TYR A 158 16.56 -21.43 -1.99
CA TYR A 158 16.96 -21.20 -3.37
C TYR A 158 18.41 -21.65 -3.58
N ASN A 159 18.76 -21.94 -4.83
CA ASN A 159 20.14 -22.16 -5.23
C ASN A 159 20.87 -20.81 -5.29
N PRO A 160 21.92 -20.57 -4.50
CA PRO A 160 22.62 -19.29 -4.48
C PRO A 160 23.43 -19.00 -5.75
N VAL A 161 23.55 -19.96 -6.67
CA VAL A 161 24.12 -19.74 -8.00
C VAL A 161 23.05 -19.09 -8.89
N PRO A 162 23.25 -17.85 -9.37
CA PRO A 162 22.27 -17.18 -10.21
C PRO A 162 22.17 -17.84 -11.58
N LEU A 163 20.95 -18.09 -12.04
CA LEU A 163 20.63 -18.52 -13.40
C LEU A 163 20.83 -17.39 -14.41
N VAL A 164 20.56 -16.15 -13.99
CA VAL A 164 20.75 -14.93 -14.78
C VAL A 164 21.23 -13.79 -13.90
N GLN A 165 22.15 -12.99 -14.42
CA GLN A 165 22.43 -11.63 -13.95
C GLN A 165 22.37 -10.66 -15.12
N LYS A 166 21.56 -9.61 -15.03
CA LYS A 166 21.42 -8.62 -16.10
C LYS A 166 21.10 -7.24 -15.54
N THR A 167 21.85 -6.23 -15.98
CA THR A 167 21.50 -4.83 -15.74
C THR A 167 20.41 -4.41 -16.72
N ILE A 168 19.33 -3.82 -16.20
CA ILE A 168 18.24 -3.25 -16.99
C ILE A 168 17.87 -1.88 -16.43
N THR A 169 17.40 -0.98 -17.29
CA THR A 169 16.69 0.23 -16.89
C THR A 169 15.19 -0.08 -16.96
N PRO A 170 14.42 -0.08 -15.87
CA PRO A 170 12.99 -0.35 -15.94
C PRO A 170 12.27 0.68 -16.83
N VAL A 171 11.58 0.21 -17.87
CA VAL A 171 10.83 1.07 -18.80
C VAL A 171 9.38 0.62 -18.84
N ASN A 172 8.47 1.58 -18.75
CA ASN A 172 7.02 1.35 -18.74
C ASN A 172 6.58 0.52 -19.98
N GLY A 173 5.83 -0.54 -19.72
CA GLY A 173 5.30 -1.45 -20.73
C GLY A 173 6.34 -2.27 -21.49
N THR A 174 7.57 -2.40 -20.98
CA THR A 174 8.65 -3.13 -21.67
C THR A 174 8.81 -4.56 -21.15
N THR A 175 9.13 -5.50 -22.05
CA THR A 175 9.47 -6.89 -21.69
C THR A 175 10.96 -7.10 -21.87
N TYR A 176 11.64 -7.57 -20.83
CA TYR A 176 13.06 -7.92 -20.87
C TYR A 176 13.22 -9.44 -20.99
N GLU A 177 13.96 -9.89 -22.00
CA GLU A 177 14.34 -11.30 -22.14
C GLU A 177 15.66 -11.55 -21.39
N LEU A 178 15.61 -12.52 -20.48
CA LEU A 178 16.69 -12.94 -19.60
C LEU A 178 17.16 -14.33 -20.05
N LEU A 179 18.30 -14.40 -20.75
CA LEU A 179 18.88 -15.65 -21.22
C LEU A 179 19.46 -16.43 -20.03
N ILE A 180 19.02 -17.68 -19.87
CA ILE A 180 19.56 -18.65 -18.91
C ILE A 180 20.48 -19.60 -19.69
N GLU A 181 21.78 -19.49 -19.44
CA GLU A 181 22.81 -20.37 -20.02
C GLU A 181 23.31 -21.44 -19.03
N ASP A 182 22.73 -21.48 -17.83
CA ASP A 182 23.13 -22.44 -16.79
C ASP A 182 22.81 -23.87 -17.25
N GLN A 183 23.86 -24.65 -17.52
CA GLN A 183 23.73 -25.98 -18.08
C GLN A 183 23.11 -26.96 -17.08
N GLU A 184 23.37 -26.80 -15.78
CA GLU A 184 22.79 -27.68 -14.75
C GLU A 184 21.26 -27.54 -14.71
N PHE A 185 20.77 -26.30 -14.78
CA PHE A 185 19.34 -26.02 -14.86
C PHE A 185 18.71 -26.50 -16.18
N ILE A 186 19.40 -26.35 -17.32
CA ILE A 186 18.94 -26.90 -18.61
C ILE A 186 18.87 -28.43 -18.55
N ASP A 187 19.88 -29.09 -17.98
CA ASP A 187 19.96 -30.54 -17.84
C ASP A 187 18.84 -31.10 -16.96
N LYS A 188 18.28 -30.31 -16.03
CA LYS A 188 17.08 -30.71 -15.27
C LYS A 188 15.89 -31.01 -16.17
N PHE A 189 15.68 -30.26 -17.26
CA PHE A 189 14.63 -30.55 -18.24
C PHE A 189 14.93 -31.83 -19.03
N MET A 190 16.20 -32.02 -19.42
CA MET A 190 16.64 -33.22 -20.13
C MET A 190 16.54 -34.49 -19.27
N ALA A 191 16.76 -34.39 -17.96
CA ALA A 191 16.70 -35.51 -17.03
C ALA A 191 15.30 -36.13 -16.92
N VAL A 192 14.24 -35.34 -17.14
CA VAL A 192 12.85 -35.77 -17.04
C VAL A 192 12.15 -35.91 -18.39
N GLN A 193 12.88 -35.81 -19.50
CA GLN A 193 12.33 -35.85 -20.85
C GLN A 193 11.49 -37.12 -21.12
N ALA A 194 11.87 -38.27 -20.52
CA ALA A 194 11.15 -39.53 -20.71
C ALA A 194 9.87 -39.65 -19.85
N ASP A 195 9.70 -38.80 -18.83
CA ASP A 195 8.52 -38.77 -17.98
C ASP A 195 7.54 -37.71 -18.49
N THR A 196 6.69 -38.12 -19.43
CA THR A 196 5.71 -37.22 -20.03
C THR A 196 4.71 -36.68 -19.02
N ASN A 197 4.48 -37.37 -17.89
CA ASN A 197 3.48 -36.97 -16.90
C ASN A 197 3.88 -35.66 -16.19
N ILE A 198 5.19 -35.43 -15.99
CA ILE A 198 5.72 -34.16 -15.46
C ILE A 198 5.27 -32.99 -16.33
N PHE A 199 5.26 -33.13 -17.65
CA PHE A 199 4.91 -32.04 -18.56
C PHE A 199 3.40 -31.87 -18.83
N TYR A 200 2.56 -32.77 -18.32
CA TYR A 200 1.09 -32.67 -18.44
C TYR A 200 0.37 -32.29 -17.14
N ASN A 201 1.05 -32.35 -16.00
CA ASN A 201 0.46 -32.08 -14.69
C ASN A 201 1.22 -30.98 -13.95
N ASP A 202 0.60 -29.81 -13.81
CA ASP A 202 1.20 -28.65 -13.12
C ASP A 202 1.66 -28.93 -11.68
N SER A 203 0.96 -29.80 -10.94
CA SER A 203 1.35 -30.10 -9.57
C SER A 203 2.64 -30.92 -9.54
N ILE A 204 2.71 -31.97 -10.35
CA ILE A 204 3.90 -32.83 -10.46
C ILE A 204 5.07 -32.03 -11.03
N PHE A 205 4.80 -31.19 -12.04
CA PHE A 205 5.79 -30.28 -12.61
C PHE A 205 6.43 -29.40 -11.54
N LYS A 206 5.62 -28.74 -10.72
CA LYS A 206 6.10 -27.80 -9.70
C LYS A 206 6.74 -28.49 -8.49
N ASP A 207 6.51 -29.78 -8.28
CA ASP A 207 7.25 -30.55 -7.28
C ASP A 207 8.73 -30.73 -7.70
N TYR A 208 9.01 -30.70 -9.02
CA TYR A 208 10.37 -30.82 -9.58
C TYR A 208 11.00 -29.47 -9.98
N PHE A 209 10.17 -28.55 -10.48
CA PHE A 209 10.52 -27.18 -10.88
C PHE A 209 9.79 -26.18 -9.97
N ASN A 210 10.37 -25.87 -8.80
CA ASN A 210 9.62 -25.16 -7.77
C ASN A 210 9.36 -23.68 -8.08
N GLY A 211 10.20 -23.05 -8.91
CA GLY A 211 9.99 -21.68 -9.38
C GLY A 211 11.28 -20.88 -9.53
N PHE A 212 11.13 -19.57 -9.49
CA PHE A 212 12.22 -18.61 -9.49
C PHE A 212 12.13 -17.70 -8.26
N TYR A 213 13.31 -17.35 -7.74
CA TYR A 213 13.50 -16.24 -6.82
C TYR A 213 14.21 -15.12 -7.58
N ILE A 214 13.66 -13.91 -7.55
CA ILE A 214 14.09 -12.78 -8.36
C ILE A 214 14.39 -11.61 -7.42
N THR A 215 15.61 -11.08 -7.54
CA THR A 215 16.07 -9.90 -6.81
C THR A 215 16.53 -8.82 -7.78
N ALA A 216 16.57 -7.59 -7.31
CA ALA A 216 17.10 -6.47 -8.08
C ALA A 216 17.83 -5.50 -7.15
N GLU A 217 19.13 -5.37 -7.36
CA GLU A 217 19.96 -4.44 -6.59
C GLU A 217 20.04 -3.09 -7.31
N PRO A 218 20.00 -1.96 -6.59
CA PRO A 218 20.12 -0.64 -7.19
C PRO A 218 21.56 -0.42 -7.70
N VAL A 219 21.70 0.24 -8.86
CA VAL A 219 23.02 0.67 -9.37
C VAL A 219 23.43 2.03 -8.77
N SER A 220 22.45 2.85 -8.40
CA SER A 220 22.54 4.18 -7.80
C SER A 220 22.22 4.14 -6.30
N SER A 221 22.46 5.25 -5.59
CA SER A 221 22.10 5.39 -4.17
C SER A 221 20.60 5.45 -3.92
N ASP A 222 19.86 6.14 -4.80
CA ASP A 222 18.43 6.44 -4.59
C ASP A 222 17.55 5.24 -4.94
N GLY A 223 18.07 4.36 -5.81
CA GLY A 223 17.40 3.15 -6.26
C GLY A 223 16.21 3.40 -7.19
N THR A 224 15.64 2.29 -7.67
CA THR A 224 14.41 2.27 -8.45
C THR A 224 13.71 0.95 -8.17
N MET A 225 12.38 1.01 -8.14
CA MET A 225 11.54 -0.16 -7.89
C MET A 225 10.64 -0.41 -9.10
N ALA A 226 10.92 -1.49 -9.83
CA ALA A 226 10.08 -1.93 -10.92
C ALA A 226 8.77 -2.51 -10.39
N ARG A 227 7.66 -2.21 -11.07
CA ARG A 227 6.39 -2.91 -10.87
C ARG A 227 6.23 -3.91 -12.00
N ILE A 228 6.38 -5.19 -11.68
CA ILE A 228 6.31 -6.29 -12.63
C ILE A 228 4.94 -6.94 -12.60
N GLN A 229 4.41 -7.33 -13.76
CA GLN A 229 3.15 -8.06 -13.84
C GLN A 229 3.44 -9.51 -14.25
N LEU A 230 3.59 -10.36 -13.24
CA LEU A 230 3.98 -11.75 -13.42
C LEU A 230 2.91 -12.59 -14.13
N ALA A 231 1.62 -12.32 -13.90
CA ALA A 231 0.53 -13.04 -14.55
C ALA A 231 0.26 -12.58 -16.01
N SER A 232 1.05 -11.65 -16.54
CA SER A 232 0.97 -11.21 -17.93
C SER A 232 1.43 -12.33 -18.87
N SER A 233 0.80 -12.47 -20.05
CA SER A 233 1.26 -13.42 -21.08
C SER A 233 2.63 -13.08 -21.68
N LEU A 234 3.13 -11.88 -21.39
CA LEU A 234 4.47 -11.40 -21.72
C LEU A 234 5.52 -11.83 -20.68
N THR A 235 5.11 -12.24 -19.48
CA THR A 235 6.01 -12.85 -18.48
C THR A 235 5.91 -14.36 -18.58
N ARG A 236 7.00 -15.02 -19.00
CA ARG A 236 7.02 -16.47 -19.18
C ARG A 236 8.45 -16.99 -19.33
N LEU A 237 8.64 -18.25 -18.97
CA LEU A 237 9.83 -18.99 -19.38
C LEU A 237 9.59 -19.56 -20.78
N THR A 238 10.47 -19.25 -21.73
CA THR A 238 10.43 -19.76 -23.09
C THR A 238 11.63 -20.66 -23.33
N MET A 239 11.36 -21.89 -23.73
CA MET A 239 12.37 -22.84 -24.15
C MET A 239 12.44 -22.88 -25.67
N LYS A 240 13.62 -22.62 -26.22
CA LYS A 240 13.93 -22.87 -27.62
C LYS A 240 14.63 -24.22 -27.72
N TYR A 241 14.04 -25.14 -28.47
CA TYR A 241 14.51 -26.51 -28.57
C TYR A 241 14.33 -27.05 -29.99
N ALA A 242 15.11 -28.08 -30.33
CA ALA A 242 14.96 -28.82 -31.57
C ALA A 242 14.68 -30.30 -31.25
N ASN A 243 13.83 -30.90 -32.09
CA ASN A 243 13.57 -32.33 -32.09
C ASN A 243 14.03 -32.86 -33.45
N ASP A 244 15.01 -33.74 -33.43
CA ASP A 244 15.58 -34.42 -34.58
C ASP A 244 16.50 -33.61 -35.52
N SER A 245 17.72 -34.14 -35.66
CA SER A 245 18.52 -34.04 -36.88
C SER A 245 18.82 -35.48 -37.30
N THR A 246 17.91 -36.09 -38.07
CA THR A 246 18.16 -37.41 -38.67
C THR A 246 18.99 -37.34 -39.96
N ASP A 247 19.26 -36.14 -40.47
CA ASP A 247 20.07 -35.99 -41.67
C ASP A 247 21.56 -36.02 -41.33
N VAL A 248 22.19 -37.16 -41.63
CA VAL A 248 23.65 -37.40 -41.61
C VAL A 248 24.39 -36.48 -42.61
N ASP A 249 23.68 -35.68 -43.41
CA ASP A 249 24.25 -34.78 -44.42
C ASP A 249 23.28 -33.65 -44.81
N SER A 250 23.05 -32.66 -43.94
CA SER A 250 22.40 -31.44 -44.40
C SER A 250 23.06 -30.17 -43.86
N THR A 251 23.49 -29.33 -44.79
CA THR A 251 23.76 -27.90 -44.61
C THR A 251 22.46 -27.10 -44.36
N ALA A 252 21.40 -27.75 -43.84
CA ALA A 252 20.10 -27.15 -43.58
C ALA A 252 20.08 -26.56 -42.16
N GLU A 253 19.48 -25.37 -42.02
CA GLU A 253 19.29 -24.74 -40.71
C GLU A 253 18.42 -25.66 -39.82
N ARG A 254 18.80 -25.84 -38.55
CA ARG A 254 18.01 -26.61 -37.57
C ARG A 254 16.65 -25.96 -37.38
N ASP A 255 15.58 -26.76 -37.43
CA ASP A 255 14.22 -26.28 -37.16
C ASP A 255 13.98 -26.18 -35.65
N PHE A 256 13.77 -24.95 -35.17
CA PHE A 256 13.59 -24.67 -33.75
C PHE A 256 12.10 -24.51 -33.41
N SER A 257 11.68 -25.26 -32.40
CA SER A 257 10.39 -25.12 -31.74
C SER A 257 10.52 -24.30 -30.46
N TYR A 258 9.39 -23.72 -30.03
CA TYR A 258 9.32 -22.90 -28.81
C TYR A 258 8.23 -23.44 -27.89
N ALA A 259 8.60 -23.70 -26.64
CA ALA A 259 7.67 -24.05 -25.58
C ALA A 259 7.56 -22.89 -24.58
N HIS A 260 6.34 -22.56 -24.18
CA HIS A 260 6.06 -21.43 -23.28
C HIS A 260 5.47 -21.93 -21.96
N PHE A 261 6.26 -21.84 -20.90
CA PHE A 261 5.88 -22.13 -19.53
C PHE A 261 5.36 -20.84 -18.89
N THR A 262 4.06 -20.78 -18.63
CA THR A 262 3.39 -19.55 -18.23
C THR A 262 3.41 -19.35 -16.72
N ILE A 263 3.39 -18.09 -16.30
CA ILE A 263 3.07 -17.71 -14.93
C ILE A 263 1.66 -17.15 -14.99
N ASP A 264 0.69 -17.80 -14.36
CA ASP A 264 -0.71 -17.37 -14.42
C ASP A 264 -1.29 -17.03 -13.04
N GLN A 265 -2.50 -16.50 -13.04
CA GLN A 265 -3.24 -16.15 -11.83
C GLN A 265 -3.96 -17.33 -11.20
N TYR A 266 -4.07 -18.47 -11.87
CA TYR A 266 -4.95 -19.58 -11.48
C TYR A 266 -4.24 -20.69 -10.73
N SER A 267 -2.99 -20.97 -11.10
CA SER A 267 -2.24 -22.09 -10.54
C SER A 267 -0.79 -21.74 -10.18
N SER A 268 -0.27 -20.57 -10.57
CA SER A 268 1.08 -20.14 -10.17
C SER A 268 1.05 -19.25 -8.93
N GLN A 269 1.61 -19.72 -7.81
CA GLN A 269 1.76 -18.89 -6.61
C GLN A 269 2.86 -17.84 -6.81
N LYS A 270 2.64 -16.65 -6.25
CA LYS A 270 3.51 -15.47 -6.31
C LYS A 270 3.59 -14.84 -4.92
N ILE A 271 4.80 -14.52 -4.48
CA ILE A 271 5.07 -13.95 -3.15
C ILE A 271 5.97 -12.73 -3.35
N ASN A 272 5.58 -11.59 -2.76
CA ASN A 272 6.44 -10.40 -2.70
C ASN A 272 6.97 -10.31 -1.28
N MET A 273 8.28 -10.15 -1.13
CA MET A 273 8.94 -9.98 0.15
C MET A 273 9.42 -8.55 0.26
N PHE A 274 9.31 -7.98 1.47
CA PHE A 274 9.64 -6.59 1.74
C PHE A 274 10.59 -6.49 2.92
N GLU A 275 11.59 -5.62 2.80
CA GLU A 275 12.54 -5.30 3.87
C GLU A 275 12.71 -3.78 3.97
N HIS A 276 12.81 -3.27 5.19
CA HIS A 276 13.03 -1.87 5.48
C HIS A 276 14.24 -1.67 6.39
N ASP A 277 15.05 -0.67 6.07
CA ASP A 277 16.18 -0.23 6.88
C ASP A 277 16.02 1.27 7.17
N TYR A 278 15.61 1.57 8.41
CA TYR A 278 15.38 2.93 8.90
C TYR A 278 16.65 3.59 9.44
N THR A 279 17.81 2.92 9.42
CA THR A 279 19.04 3.41 10.06
C THR A 279 19.40 4.83 9.60
N GLY A 280 19.60 5.73 10.56
CA GLY A 280 19.98 7.13 10.33
C GLY A 280 18.81 8.04 9.96
N THR A 281 17.56 7.57 10.07
CA THR A 281 16.36 8.38 9.80
C THR A 281 15.65 8.82 11.08
N ALA A 282 14.76 9.81 10.96
CA ALA A 282 13.91 10.21 12.09
C ALA A 282 12.92 9.12 12.52
N VAL A 283 12.61 8.15 11.64
CA VAL A 283 11.71 7.03 11.97
C VAL A 283 12.38 6.06 12.93
N GLU A 284 13.68 5.76 12.76
CA GLU A 284 14.45 4.90 13.67
C GLU A 284 14.39 5.38 15.12
N GLU A 285 14.37 6.70 15.34
CA GLU A 285 14.36 7.29 16.68
C GLU A 285 13.02 7.16 17.41
N ILE A 286 11.92 6.87 16.70
CA ILE A 286 10.56 6.98 17.25
C ILE A 286 9.70 5.73 17.04
N ILE A 287 10.10 4.82 16.15
CA ILE A 287 9.36 3.61 15.82
C ILE A 287 9.25 2.70 17.05
N ASP A 288 8.03 2.22 17.31
CA ASP A 288 7.70 1.35 18.46
C ASP A 288 7.96 2.00 19.84
N ASP A 289 8.08 3.34 19.90
CA ASP A 289 8.16 4.10 21.15
C ASP A 289 6.84 4.83 21.43
N GLU A 290 6.00 4.23 22.28
CA GLU A 290 4.70 4.77 22.70
C GLU A 290 4.82 6.11 23.45
N GLU A 291 5.97 6.37 24.08
CA GLU A 291 6.23 7.57 24.88
C GLU A 291 6.94 8.66 24.06
N SER A 292 7.15 8.42 22.76
CA SER A 292 7.85 9.35 21.87
C SER A 292 7.12 10.70 21.80
N SER A 293 7.84 11.77 22.16
CA SER A 293 7.33 13.15 22.04
C SER A 293 7.59 13.76 20.66
N SER A 294 7.66 12.94 19.61
CA SER A 294 7.90 13.39 18.23
C SER A 294 6.78 14.32 17.77
N PRO A 295 7.09 15.42 17.05
CA PRO A 295 6.06 16.24 16.39
C PRO A 295 5.42 15.54 15.18
N TYR A 296 5.96 14.39 14.75
CA TYR A 296 5.54 13.70 13.52
C TYR A 296 5.18 12.23 13.76
N LEU A 297 4.29 11.75 12.90
CA LEU A 297 3.90 10.35 12.77
C LEU A 297 4.08 9.91 11.32
N TYR A 298 4.23 8.60 11.11
CA TYR A 298 4.51 8.05 9.80
C TYR A 298 3.58 6.90 9.44
N THR A 299 3.26 6.82 8.16
CA THR A 299 2.70 5.62 7.53
C THR A 299 3.47 5.32 6.26
N GLN A 300 3.68 4.05 5.96
CA GLN A 300 4.44 3.58 4.81
C GLN A 300 3.83 2.27 4.30
N GLY A 301 3.83 2.09 2.97
CA GLY A 301 3.45 0.83 2.38
C GLY A 301 4.50 -0.25 2.57
N MET A 302 4.41 -1.34 1.80
CA MET A 302 5.32 -2.50 1.86
C MET A 302 5.43 -3.16 3.25
N SER A 303 4.42 -3.03 4.12
CA SER A 303 4.52 -3.47 5.52
C SER A 303 5.61 -2.71 6.32
N GLY A 304 5.90 -1.46 5.94
CA GLY A 304 6.83 -0.58 6.63
C GLY A 304 6.30 -0.11 7.99
N VAL A 305 6.10 1.19 8.18
CA VAL A 305 5.53 1.73 9.44
C VAL A 305 4.05 2.08 9.32
N ASN A 306 3.34 1.97 10.43
CA ASN A 306 1.96 2.44 10.61
C ASN A 306 1.88 3.45 11.76
N THR A 307 0.76 4.15 11.85
CA THR A 307 0.46 5.01 13.00
C THR A 307 -0.61 4.33 13.85
N ARG A 308 -0.31 3.99 15.11
CA ARG A 308 -1.30 3.51 16.07
C ARG A 308 -1.84 4.68 16.87
N PHE A 309 -3.12 4.68 17.20
CA PHE A 309 -3.72 5.74 18.00
C PHE A 309 -4.92 5.28 18.83
N SER A 310 -5.19 5.99 19.91
CA SER A 310 -6.30 5.79 20.84
C SER A 310 -6.76 7.13 21.40
N PHE A 311 -7.94 7.16 22.03
CA PHE A 311 -8.43 8.37 22.67
C PHE A 311 -8.33 8.28 24.21
N ALA A 312 -7.61 9.20 24.85
CA ALA A 312 -7.34 9.12 26.29
C ALA A 312 -8.62 9.21 27.15
N ASN A 313 -9.53 10.12 26.79
CA ASN A 313 -10.71 10.48 27.60
C ASN A 313 -12.03 10.20 26.87
N LEU A 314 -12.04 9.30 25.89
CA LEU A 314 -13.25 9.04 25.10
C LEU A 314 -14.38 8.47 25.95
N GLN A 315 -14.09 7.54 26.86
CA GLN A 315 -15.13 6.97 27.74
C GLN A 315 -15.76 8.03 28.64
N GLU A 316 -14.95 8.92 29.23
CA GLU A 316 -15.46 10.02 30.05
C GLU A 316 -16.35 10.97 29.27
N TRP A 317 -16.06 11.19 27.98
CA TRP A 317 -16.88 12.00 27.08
C TRP A 317 -18.20 11.28 26.73
N ILE A 318 -18.12 9.99 26.43
CA ILE A 318 -19.27 9.10 26.15
C ILE A 318 -20.25 9.06 27.34
N ASP A 319 -19.75 8.96 28.56
CA ASP A 319 -20.56 8.74 29.76
C ASP A 319 -21.37 9.98 30.23
N GLN A 320 -21.15 11.16 29.63
CA GLN A 320 -21.73 12.41 30.16
C GLN A 320 -23.24 12.54 29.99
N ASN A 321 -23.79 12.05 28.88
CA ASN A 321 -25.22 12.12 28.55
C ASN A 321 -25.57 10.98 27.58
N PRO A 322 -26.84 10.59 27.42
CA PRO A 322 -27.23 9.77 26.28
C PRO A 322 -27.06 10.60 25.00
N LEU A 323 -26.11 10.18 24.16
CA LEU A 323 -25.74 10.88 22.92
C LEU A 323 -26.21 10.08 21.70
N ILE A 324 -26.57 10.79 20.63
CA ILE A 324 -26.69 10.23 19.29
C ILE A 324 -25.68 10.92 18.38
N ILE A 325 -24.82 10.14 17.73
CA ILE A 325 -23.83 10.65 16.77
C ILE A 325 -24.51 10.90 15.44
N ASN A 326 -24.46 12.15 14.97
CA ASN A 326 -24.87 12.52 13.62
C ASN A 326 -23.70 12.36 12.63
N SER A 327 -22.50 12.79 13.02
CA SER A 327 -21.27 12.54 12.26
C SER A 327 -20.06 12.57 13.17
N ALA A 328 -19.09 11.70 12.89
CA ALA A 328 -17.78 11.74 13.54
C ALA A 328 -16.71 11.62 12.44
N THR A 329 -15.83 12.60 12.34
CA THR A 329 -14.78 12.67 11.31
C THR A 329 -13.42 12.68 11.97
N MET A 330 -12.64 11.62 11.75
CA MET A 330 -11.25 11.59 12.15
C MET A 330 -10.40 12.34 11.11
N VAL A 331 -9.53 13.24 11.56
CA VAL A 331 -8.72 14.09 10.68
C VAL A 331 -7.23 13.97 10.99
N PHE A 332 -6.46 13.62 9.97
CA PHE A 332 -4.99 13.63 9.99
C PHE A 332 -4.49 14.70 9.03
N ASP A 333 -3.70 15.65 9.54
CA ASP A 333 -3.06 16.67 8.73
C ASP A 333 -1.69 16.19 8.25
N VAL A 334 -1.43 16.37 6.95
CA VAL A 334 -0.13 16.10 6.35
C VAL A 334 0.83 17.24 6.65
N VAL A 335 2.09 16.92 6.93
CA VAL A 335 3.16 17.92 7.09
C VAL A 335 3.46 18.55 5.72
N PRO A 336 3.53 19.90 5.61
CA PRO A 336 3.77 20.57 4.32
C PRO A 336 5.08 20.14 3.63
N GLU A 337 5.13 20.17 2.29
CA GLU A 337 6.31 19.70 1.50
C GLU A 337 7.64 20.28 1.98
N GLU A 338 7.65 21.58 2.29
CA GLU A 338 8.83 22.32 2.74
C GLU A 338 9.39 21.86 4.10
N GLU A 339 8.57 21.20 4.92
CA GLU A 339 8.95 20.65 6.22
C GLU A 339 9.02 19.11 6.23
N SER A 340 8.23 18.46 5.38
CA SER A 340 8.21 17.02 5.26
C SER A 340 9.34 16.49 4.38
N GLY A 341 9.71 17.22 3.33
CA GLY A 341 10.57 16.72 2.25
C GLY A 341 9.84 15.79 1.29
N ILE A 342 8.53 15.58 1.43
CA ILE A 342 7.70 14.71 0.58
C ILE A 342 6.86 15.59 -0.33
N LEU A 343 6.95 15.38 -1.64
CA LEU A 343 6.08 16.06 -2.60
C LEU A 343 4.63 15.59 -2.45
N TYR A 344 3.67 16.49 -2.62
CA TYR A 344 2.24 16.17 -2.49
C TYR A 344 1.75 15.17 -3.56
N ASP A 345 2.41 15.13 -4.71
CA ASP A 345 2.14 14.13 -5.75
C ASP A 345 2.58 12.73 -5.31
N ASP A 346 3.63 12.63 -4.50
CA ASP A 346 4.20 11.39 -3.95
C ASP A 346 3.52 10.94 -2.64
N LEU A 347 2.50 11.67 -2.17
CA LEU A 347 1.68 11.19 -1.05
C LEU A 347 0.77 10.03 -1.48
N PRO A 348 0.62 8.99 -0.63
CA PRO A 348 -0.36 7.93 -0.80
C PRO A 348 -1.75 8.48 -1.16
N PHE A 349 -2.36 7.93 -2.21
CA PHE A 349 -3.67 8.42 -2.65
C PHE A 349 -4.74 8.19 -1.58
N ARG A 350 -4.60 7.12 -0.80
CA ARG A 350 -5.54 6.73 0.24
C ARG A 350 -4.88 6.01 1.40
N LEU A 351 -5.28 6.39 2.60
CA LEU A 351 -5.00 5.67 3.85
C LEU A 351 -6.27 4.96 4.35
N MET A 352 -6.10 4.01 5.26
CA MET A 352 -7.15 3.20 5.86
C MET A 352 -6.98 3.13 7.38
N ILE A 353 -8.10 3.11 8.10
CA ILE A 353 -8.14 2.87 9.54
C ILE A 353 -8.73 1.48 9.82
N GLY A 354 -8.08 0.74 10.70
CA GLY A 354 -8.62 -0.47 11.32
C GLY A 354 -8.62 -0.39 12.84
N THR A 355 -9.45 -1.21 13.49
CA THR A 355 -9.32 -1.51 14.93
C THR A 355 -8.31 -2.63 15.14
N VAL A 356 -7.57 -2.55 16.24
CA VAL A 356 -6.61 -3.57 16.66
C VAL A 356 -7.33 -4.54 17.61
N LEU A 357 -7.33 -5.82 17.26
CA LEU A 357 -7.97 -6.89 18.03
C LEU A 357 -7.04 -7.45 19.13
N GLU A 358 -7.57 -8.30 20.02
CA GLU A 358 -6.80 -8.91 21.12
C GLU A 358 -5.63 -9.81 20.63
N ASP A 359 -5.78 -10.44 19.47
CA ASP A 359 -4.71 -11.19 18.79
C ASP A 359 -3.77 -10.28 17.97
N ASN A 360 -3.95 -8.97 18.10
CA ASN A 360 -3.33 -7.89 17.36
C ASN A 360 -3.72 -7.83 15.87
N ASP A 361 -4.63 -8.68 15.37
CA ASP A 361 -5.07 -8.56 13.97
C ASP A 361 -5.84 -7.26 13.74
N TYR A 362 -5.89 -6.84 12.48
CA TYR A 362 -6.58 -5.62 12.08
C TYR A 362 -7.89 -5.96 11.40
N GLU A 363 -8.96 -5.34 11.87
CA GLU A 363 -10.24 -5.35 11.18
C GLU A 363 -10.58 -3.92 10.73
N PRO A 364 -11.21 -3.74 9.56
CA PRO A 364 -11.69 -2.43 9.16
C PRO A 364 -12.68 -1.88 10.19
N VAL A 365 -12.63 -0.58 10.45
CA VAL A 365 -13.62 0.07 11.32
C VAL A 365 -15.05 -0.15 10.81
N TYR A 366 -16.00 -0.17 11.73
CA TYR A 366 -17.37 -0.61 11.47
C TYR A 366 -18.04 0.12 10.30
N ASP A 367 -17.83 1.44 10.17
CA ASP A 367 -18.34 2.23 9.04
C ASP A 367 -17.93 1.63 7.68
N TYR A 368 -16.67 1.22 7.53
CA TYR A 368 -16.19 0.61 6.29
C TYR A 368 -16.93 -0.69 5.98
N TYR A 369 -17.12 -1.56 6.98
CA TYR A 369 -17.81 -2.84 6.80
C TYR A 369 -19.29 -2.64 6.42
N VAL A 370 -20.00 -1.75 7.11
CA VAL A 370 -21.40 -1.43 6.80
C VAL A 370 -21.52 -0.83 5.40
N LEU A 371 -20.65 0.11 5.04
CA LEU A 371 -20.62 0.71 3.71
C LEU A 371 -20.26 -0.31 2.61
N LEU A 372 -19.39 -1.28 2.89
CA LEU A 372 -19.05 -2.36 1.98
C LEU A 372 -20.25 -3.27 1.73
N SER A 373 -20.99 -3.61 2.79
CA SER A 373 -22.17 -4.46 2.67
C SER A 373 -23.36 -3.78 1.96
N SER A 374 -23.49 -2.45 2.09
CA SER A 374 -24.63 -1.69 1.60
C SER A 374 -24.43 -1.10 0.21
N ASP A 375 -23.23 -0.62 -0.12
CA ASP A 375 -22.89 -0.05 -1.43
C ASP A 375 -21.40 -0.23 -1.75
N PRO A 376 -20.97 -1.43 -2.18
CA PRO A 376 -19.56 -1.75 -2.46
C PRO A 376 -18.86 -0.77 -3.41
N ASN A 377 -19.62 -0.15 -4.32
CA ASN A 377 -19.09 0.76 -5.33
C ASN A 377 -18.80 2.17 -4.79
N GLN A 378 -19.40 2.52 -3.65
CA GLN A 378 -19.23 3.83 -3.00
C GLN A 378 -18.63 3.73 -1.60
N THR A 379 -18.26 2.52 -1.15
CA THR A 379 -17.66 2.30 0.17
C THR A 379 -16.47 3.20 0.39
N ALA A 380 -15.55 3.22 -0.56
CA ALA A 380 -14.32 3.97 -0.44
C ALA A 380 -14.58 5.49 -0.39
N SER A 381 -15.43 6.01 -1.29
CA SER A 381 -15.75 7.44 -1.36
C SER A 381 -16.53 7.94 -0.13
N ARG A 382 -17.37 7.09 0.47
CA ARG A 382 -18.15 7.45 1.67
C ARG A 382 -17.37 7.30 2.96
N PHE A 383 -16.49 6.30 3.06
CA PHE A 383 -15.64 6.13 4.23
C PHE A 383 -14.53 7.18 4.28
N GLY A 384 -13.98 7.54 3.12
CA GLY A 384 -12.92 8.54 2.99
C GLY A 384 -11.53 7.93 2.99
N GLY A 385 -10.60 8.61 3.65
CA GLY A 385 -9.18 8.29 3.68
C GLY A 385 -8.40 8.75 2.45
N TYR A 386 -9.02 9.45 1.50
CA TYR A 386 -8.33 9.99 0.34
C TYR A 386 -7.54 11.25 0.68
N LYS A 387 -6.39 11.44 0.02
CA LYS A 387 -5.65 12.70 0.13
C LYS A 387 -6.51 13.85 -0.40
N LYS A 388 -6.70 14.89 0.42
CA LYS A 388 -7.54 16.03 0.06
C LYS A 388 -6.81 17.34 0.33
N ALA A 389 -6.73 18.18 -0.71
CA ALA A 389 -6.24 19.53 -0.61
C ALA A 389 -7.23 20.41 0.18
N GLU A 390 -6.72 21.09 1.19
CA GLU A 390 -7.41 22.11 1.99
C GLU A 390 -6.78 23.46 1.65
N SER A 391 -7.48 24.26 0.84
CA SER A 391 -7.06 25.61 0.45
C SER A 391 -7.69 26.64 1.40
N LYS A 392 -6.87 27.54 1.94
CA LYS A 392 -7.34 28.70 2.74
C LYS A 392 -7.54 29.97 1.88
N GLY A 393 -7.62 29.84 0.55
CA GLY A 393 -7.88 30.93 -0.38
C GLY A 393 -6.76 31.16 -1.40
N LEU A 394 -6.93 32.20 -2.23
CA LEU A 394 -6.15 32.46 -3.46
C LEU A 394 -4.63 32.65 -3.27
N PHE A 395 -4.13 32.78 -2.03
CA PHE A 395 -2.74 33.13 -1.71
C PHE A 395 -2.15 32.35 -0.53
N SER A 396 -2.78 31.25 -0.10
CA SER A 396 -2.31 30.42 1.02
C SER A 396 -1.68 29.11 0.56
N ASP A 397 -0.69 28.63 1.31
CA ASP A 397 -0.09 27.31 1.15
C ASP A 397 -1.17 26.21 1.21
N THR A 398 -1.33 25.49 0.11
CA THR A 398 -2.23 24.33 0.05
C THR A 398 -1.67 23.29 1.00
N THR A 399 -2.50 22.82 1.93
CA THR A 399 -2.14 21.70 2.82
C THR A 399 -3.02 20.51 2.55
N TYR A 400 -2.53 19.31 2.85
CA TYR A 400 -3.28 18.08 2.60
C TYR A 400 -3.76 17.45 3.90
N THR A 401 -4.90 16.78 3.83
CA THR A 401 -5.48 16.02 4.94
C THR A 401 -5.98 14.66 4.48
N TYR A 402 -6.03 13.73 5.41
CA TYR A 402 -6.78 12.48 5.29
C TYR A 402 -7.94 12.52 6.30
N ARG A 403 -9.16 12.31 5.81
CA ARG A 403 -10.40 12.42 6.60
C ARG A 403 -11.20 11.13 6.51
N PHE A 404 -11.67 10.62 7.65
CA PHE A 404 -12.39 9.36 7.76
C PHE A 404 -13.72 9.56 8.47
N ASN A 405 -14.80 9.06 7.87
CA ASN A 405 -16.12 9.07 8.49
C ASN A 405 -16.28 7.82 9.37
N MET A 406 -16.41 8.04 10.68
CA MET A 406 -16.44 7.00 11.72
C MET A 406 -17.71 7.10 12.59
N GLY A 407 -18.76 7.75 12.07
CA GLY A 407 -19.98 8.04 12.85
C GLY A 407 -20.66 6.79 13.38
N LEU A 408 -20.74 5.72 12.57
CA LEU A 408 -21.35 4.46 12.99
C LEU A 408 -20.49 3.75 14.03
N HIS A 409 -19.18 3.77 13.89
CA HIS A 409 -18.26 3.17 14.84
C HIS A 409 -18.38 3.82 16.22
N PHE A 410 -18.34 5.16 16.29
CA PHE A 410 -18.52 5.85 17.58
C PHE A 410 -19.93 5.66 18.16
N GLN A 411 -20.98 5.57 17.34
CA GLN A 411 -22.31 5.19 17.85
C GLN A 411 -22.31 3.77 18.44
N TYR A 412 -21.61 2.83 17.80
CA TYR A 412 -21.50 1.45 18.28
C TYR A 412 -20.72 1.34 19.60
N MET A 413 -19.73 2.22 19.80
CA MET A 413 -19.05 2.39 21.08
C MET A 413 -19.99 2.96 22.16
N LEU A 414 -20.79 3.97 21.84
CA LEU A 414 -21.80 4.53 22.77
C LEU A 414 -22.83 3.49 23.20
N ASP A 415 -23.25 2.63 22.28
CA ASP A 415 -24.25 1.59 22.54
C ASP A 415 -23.67 0.42 23.38
N GLY A 416 -22.35 0.39 23.59
CA GLY A 416 -21.65 -0.65 24.37
C GLY A 416 -21.47 -1.98 23.62
N GLU A 417 -21.70 -1.99 22.31
CA GLU A 417 -21.62 -3.19 21.45
C GLU A 417 -20.17 -3.47 21.00
N LYS A 418 -19.31 -2.43 20.95
CA LYS A 418 -17.89 -2.53 20.57
C LYS A 418 -17.08 -1.47 21.29
N ASN A 419 -16.20 -1.88 22.21
CA ASN A 419 -15.45 -0.95 23.07
C ASN A 419 -14.01 -0.70 22.59
N ASP A 420 -13.70 -1.01 21.34
CA ASP A 420 -12.34 -0.93 20.81
C ASP A 420 -11.92 0.53 20.66
N ASN A 421 -11.01 0.98 21.52
CA ASN A 421 -10.42 2.31 21.52
C ASN A 421 -8.95 2.24 21.09
N ASP A 422 -8.64 1.35 20.15
CA ASP A 422 -7.29 1.09 19.70
C ASP A 422 -7.32 0.90 18.18
N PHE A 423 -6.64 1.79 17.49
CA PHE A 423 -6.75 1.96 16.06
C PHE A 423 -5.38 1.98 15.40
N VAL A 424 -5.35 1.54 14.15
CA VAL A 424 -4.18 1.64 13.28
C VAL A 424 -4.55 2.38 12.00
N LEU A 425 -3.72 3.35 11.62
CA LEU A 425 -3.72 4.03 10.33
C LEU A 425 -2.60 3.46 9.46
N GLN A 426 -2.95 3.01 8.27
CA GLN A 426 -2.05 2.35 7.30
C GLN A 426 -2.39 2.74 5.86
N LEU A 427 -1.55 2.38 4.88
CA LEU A 427 -1.88 2.57 3.47
C LEU A 427 -2.96 1.58 2.99
N ASP A 428 -3.89 2.04 2.15
CA ASP A 428 -4.94 1.19 1.55
C ASP A 428 -4.34 0.15 0.58
N ASP A 429 -3.31 0.56 -0.16
CA ASP A 429 -2.69 -0.20 -1.26
C ASP A 429 -1.23 -0.58 -0.96
N GLY A 430 -0.87 -0.69 0.33
CA GLY A 430 0.50 -0.94 0.79
C GLY A 430 1.16 -2.21 0.22
N MET A 431 0.40 -3.15 -0.34
CA MET A 431 0.95 -4.34 -1.02
C MET A 431 1.67 -4.04 -2.34
N ILE A 432 1.35 -2.92 -3.01
CA ILE A 432 1.86 -2.57 -4.35
C ILE A 432 2.38 -1.14 -4.42
N ASN A 433 2.48 -0.48 -3.27
CA ASN A 433 2.77 0.93 -3.16
C ASN A 433 3.79 1.13 -2.02
N PRO A 434 5.01 1.63 -2.29
CA PRO A 434 6.05 1.88 -1.30
C PRO A 434 5.96 3.26 -0.66
N LEU A 435 5.03 4.12 -1.11
CA LEU A 435 4.96 5.52 -0.69
C LEU A 435 4.72 5.64 0.82
N SER A 436 5.04 6.82 1.34
CA SER A 436 4.90 7.15 2.75
C SER A 436 4.23 8.51 2.95
N SER A 437 3.67 8.69 4.15
CA SER A 437 3.15 9.97 4.62
C SER A 437 3.84 10.36 5.92
N LYS A 438 4.20 11.63 6.02
CA LYS A 438 4.58 12.28 7.28
C LYS A 438 3.41 13.15 7.76
N LEU A 439 2.85 12.79 8.91
CA LEU A 439 1.65 13.39 9.48
C LEU A 439 2.03 14.17 10.74
N TRP A 440 1.26 15.20 11.07
CA TRP A 440 1.40 15.87 12.35
C TRP A 440 0.97 14.93 13.48
N SER A 441 1.82 14.81 14.52
CA SER A 441 1.45 14.11 15.75
C SER A 441 0.50 14.96 16.59
N ASN A 442 0.05 14.39 17.69
CA ASN A 442 -0.80 15.09 18.63
C ASN A 442 -0.05 15.84 19.75
N LEU A 443 1.27 16.04 19.57
CA LEU A 443 2.08 16.86 20.47
C LEU A 443 1.45 18.25 20.64
N SER A 444 1.29 18.72 21.89
CA SER A 444 0.53 19.95 22.20
C SER A 444 1.12 21.22 21.56
N ALA A 445 2.41 21.20 21.20
CA ALA A 445 3.10 22.30 20.53
C ALA A 445 2.74 22.41 19.03
N ASN A 446 2.19 21.35 18.43
CA ASN A 446 1.86 21.33 17.01
C ASN A 446 0.69 22.25 16.70
N GLN A 447 0.83 23.04 15.63
CA GLN A 447 -0.25 23.93 15.15
C GLN A 447 -1.43 23.15 14.56
N ARG A 448 -1.14 21.95 14.04
CA ARG A 448 -2.10 21.01 13.49
C ARG A 448 -1.95 19.72 14.26
N ARG A 449 -3.07 19.21 14.73
CA ARG A 449 -3.14 18.04 15.57
C ARG A 449 -4.18 17.10 15.02
N ILE A 450 -3.92 15.81 15.24
CA ILE A 450 -4.92 14.78 15.02
C ILE A 450 -6.15 15.14 15.85
N ARG A 451 -7.35 14.99 15.26
CA ARG A 451 -8.59 15.35 15.94
C ARG A 451 -9.78 14.55 15.44
N LEU A 452 -10.74 14.39 16.33
CA LEU A 452 -12.08 13.92 16.01
C LEU A 452 -13.04 15.12 15.98
N GLU A 453 -13.58 15.43 14.80
CA GLU A 453 -14.64 16.43 14.62
C GLU A 453 -15.99 15.71 14.74
N ILE A 454 -16.78 16.03 15.77
CA ILE A 454 -18.01 15.30 16.08
C ILE A 454 -19.23 16.22 16.14
N VAL A 455 -20.33 15.76 15.54
CA VAL A 455 -21.64 16.39 15.56
C VAL A 455 -22.61 15.40 16.17
N TYR A 456 -23.32 15.82 17.20
CA TYR A 456 -24.18 14.94 17.99
C TYR A 456 -25.39 15.64 18.58
N LEU A 457 -26.34 14.84 19.05
CA LEU A 457 -27.54 15.26 19.75
C LEU A 457 -27.46 14.77 21.20
N LYS A 458 -27.92 15.60 22.14
CA LYS A 458 -28.14 15.18 23.53
C LYS A 458 -29.63 14.83 23.69
N LEU A 459 -29.92 13.65 24.24
CA LEU A 459 -31.29 13.18 24.48
C LEU A 459 -31.87 13.66 25.80
#